data_AF-A0A961AYK7-F1
#
_entry.id   AF-A0A961AYK7-F1
#
_cell.length_a   1.000
_cell.length_b   1.000
_cell.length_c   1.000
_cell.angle_alpha   90.00
_cell.angle_beta   90.00
_cell.angle_gamma   90.00
#
_symmetry.space_group_name_H-M   'P 1'
#
loop_
_entity.id
_entity.type
_entity.pdbx_description
1 polymer ?
#
loop_
_entity_poly.entity_id
_entity_poly.type
_entity_poly.pdbx_seq_one_letter_code
_entity_poly.pdbx_strand_id
1 'polypeptide(L)'
;MFPFSRSLRSAPRRVLVRPPNMDPNPFHEDDLHIRNRPDSCTLVIFGASGDLTHRKLIPALYTLAAAGDLPAGLRVVGFARREKTDDEFRAGLEKLNREIVRGGHQEKLWEPFSRSIEYHQSEFQDAEGYQRLRRRLDEIDANGGSGNRLYYLASAPEYFDDILTHLRGAGLSEPRESGWSRVVVEKPFGTDLPTARQLNRIIADT
;
A
#
# COMPACT_ATOMS: atom_id res chain seq x y z
N MET A 1 -20.71 18.68 38.68
CA MET A 1 -19.50 18.75 39.55
C MET A 1 -18.41 17.94 38.87
N PHE A 2 -17.19 18.48 38.83
CA PHE A 2 -16.11 18.28 37.85
C PHE A 2 -15.67 16.86 37.42
N PRO A 3 -15.11 16.72 36.19
CA PRO A 3 -14.48 15.51 35.66
C PRO A 3 -12.99 15.41 36.10
N PHE A 4 -12.42 14.21 36.13
CA PHE A 4 -10.98 14.03 36.35
C PHE A 4 -10.29 13.33 35.17
N SER A 5 -9.60 14.15 34.38
CA SER A 5 -8.49 13.79 33.51
C SER A 5 -7.26 13.49 34.36
N ARG A 6 -6.48 12.45 34.01
CA ARG A 6 -5.04 12.42 34.28
C ARG A 6 -4.26 11.76 33.15
N SER A 7 -3.73 12.65 32.31
CA SER A 7 -2.47 12.59 31.58
C SER A 7 -1.41 11.66 32.22
N LEU A 8 -0.99 10.65 31.46
CA LEU A 8 0.28 9.95 31.69
C LEU A 8 1.39 10.81 31.07
N ARG A 9 2.19 11.45 31.93
CA ARG A 9 3.35 12.24 31.53
C ARG A 9 4.48 11.31 31.10
N SER A 10 4.89 11.44 29.84
CA SER A 10 6.15 10.91 29.31
C SER A 10 7.34 11.53 30.06
N ALA A 11 8.35 10.72 30.38
CA ALA A 11 9.60 11.15 31.01
C ALA A 11 10.37 12.14 30.10
N PRO A 12 11.11 13.13 30.66
CA PRO A 12 11.85 14.08 29.85
C PRO A 12 13.01 13.39 29.15
N ARG A 13 13.01 13.42 27.81
CA ARG A 13 14.13 12.96 26.99
C ARG A 13 15.31 13.92 27.15
N ARG A 14 16.50 13.33 27.33
CA ARG A 14 17.78 14.03 27.42
C ARG A 14 18.03 14.77 26.10
N VAL A 15 17.93 16.10 26.12
CA VAL A 15 18.29 16.96 24.99
C VAL A 15 19.81 16.92 24.84
N LEU A 16 20.29 16.46 23.68
CA LEU A 16 21.70 16.60 23.34
C LEU A 16 21.94 18.10 23.09
N VAL A 17 22.71 18.74 23.98
CA VAL A 17 22.98 20.18 23.88
C VAL A 17 23.86 20.43 22.65
N ARG A 18 23.35 21.22 21.70
CA ARG A 18 24.06 21.68 20.51
C ARG A 18 25.32 22.47 20.95
N PRO A 19 26.50 22.21 20.37
CA PRO A 19 27.69 23.00 20.68
C PRO A 19 27.46 24.48 20.30
N PRO A 20 27.85 25.42 21.17
CA PRO A 20 27.53 26.84 21.02
C PRO A 20 28.53 27.50 20.06
N ASN A 21 28.37 27.28 18.74
CA ASN A 21 28.87 28.14 17.64
C ASN A 21 28.84 27.42 16.27
N MET A 22 27.75 26.73 15.94
CA MET A 22 27.52 26.35 14.54
C MET A 22 26.31 27.10 14.05
N ASP A 23 26.44 27.80 12.93
CA ASP A 23 25.31 28.33 12.19
C ASP A 23 24.29 27.20 11.94
N PRO A 24 22.98 27.47 12.01
CA PRO A 24 21.96 26.48 11.65
C PRO A 24 22.28 25.95 10.26
N ASN A 25 22.51 24.64 10.17
CA ASN A 25 22.72 24.01 8.87
C ASN A 25 21.44 24.30 8.05
N PRO A 26 21.54 24.99 6.91
CA PRO A 26 20.38 25.41 6.11
C PRO A 26 19.64 24.22 5.48
N PHE A 27 20.19 23.00 5.60
CA PHE A 27 19.59 21.73 5.19
C PHE A 27 19.10 20.88 6.36
N HIS A 28 19.21 21.37 7.61
CA HIS A 28 18.69 20.70 8.81
C HIS A 28 17.38 21.36 9.20
N GLU A 29 16.30 20.76 8.74
CA GLU A 29 14.94 21.18 9.05
C GLU A 29 14.47 20.46 10.31
N ASP A 30 14.97 20.89 11.48
CA ASP A 30 14.62 20.29 12.77
C ASP A 30 13.08 20.36 13.05
N ASP A 31 12.33 21.16 12.29
CA ASP A 31 10.87 21.33 12.37
C ASP A 31 10.04 20.66 11.25
N LEU A 32 10.63 20.09 10.19
CA LEU A 32 9.86 19.53 9.05
C LEU A 32 9.54 18.03 9.17
N HIS A 33 9.97 17.39 10.24
CA HIS A 33 9.68 15.97 10.49
C HIS A 33 8.53 15.76 11.47
N ILE A 34 7.34 16.30 11.18
CA ILE A 34 6.12 15.65 11.66
C ILE A 34 6.03 14.33 10.90
N ARG A 35 6.52 13.24 11.50
CA ARG A 35 6.28 11.89 10.99
C ARG A 35 4.81 11.55 11.18
N ASN A 36 3.96 12.04 10.28
CA ASN A 36 2.59 11.58 10.17
C ASN A 36 2.65 10.12 9.74
N ARG A 37 2.32 9.21 10.66
CA ARG A 37 2.06 7.83 10.30
C ARG A 37 0.82 7.80 9.41
N PRO A 38 0.88 7.19 8.23
CA PRO A 38 -0.28 7.10 7.37
C PRO A 38 -1.37 6.27 8.04
N ASP A 39 -2.62 6.58 7.71
CA ASP A 39 -3.73 5.71 8.09
C ASP A 39 -3.51 4.31 7.54
N SER A 40 -3.97 3.31 8.29
CA SER A 40 -4.00 1.93 7.80
C SER A 40 -4.87 1.82 6.54
N CYS A 41 -4.52 0.93 5.61
CA CYS A 41 -5.32 0.63 4.43
C CYS A 41 -5.11 -0.82 3.95
N THR A 42 -5.98 -1.26 3.05
CA THR A 42 -5.75 -2.44 2.22
C THR A 42 -5.20 -2.00 0.87
N LEU A 43 -3.95 -2.38 0.60
CA LEU A 43 -3.25 -2.14 -0.65
C LEU A 43 -3.50 -3.31 -1.61
N VAL A 44 -4.20 -3.06 -2.71
CA VAL A 44 -4.40 -4.04 -3.79
C VAL A 44 -3.39 -3.76 -4.89
N ILE A 45 -2.55 -4.75 -5.21
CA ILE A 45 -1.52 -4.61 -6.25
C ILE A 45 -1.96 -5.41 -7.48
N PHE A 46 -2.40 -4.71 -8.53
CA PHE A 46 -2.66 -5.32 -9.84
C PHE A 46 -1.34 -5.62 -10.54
N GLY A 47 -1.20 -6.82 -11.10
CA GLY A 47 0.10 -7.26 -11.64
C GLY A 47 1.05 -7.74 -10.53
N ALA A 48 0.50 -8.33 -9.47
CA ALA A 48 1.27 -8.74 -8.29
C ALA A 48 2.40 -9.75 -8.58
N SER A 49 2.29 -10.53 -9.66
CA SER A 49 3.33 -11.46 -10.11
C SER A 49 4.42 -10.82 -11.01
N GLY A 50 4.37 -9.50 -11.21
CA GLY A 50 5.24 -8.75 -12.11
C GLY A 50 6.50 -8.21 -11.43
N ASP A 51 7.49 -7.84 -12.24
CA ASP A 51 8.83 -7.42 -11.80
C ASP A 51 8.79 -6.22 -10.83
N LEU A 52 7.94 -5.22 -11.10
CA LEU A 52 7.80 -4.03 -10.25
C LEU A 52 7.40 -4.40 -8.81
N THR A 53 6.43 -5.30 -8.66
CA THR A 53 5.96 -5.76 -7.36
C THR A 53 7.08 -6.43 -6.57
N HIS A 54 7.77 -7.38 -7.21
CA HIS A 54 8.82 -8.16 -6.57
C HIS A 54 10.08 -7.36 -6.27
N ARG A 55 10.45 -6.41 -7.13
CA ARG A 55 11.73 -5.68 -7.02
C ARG A 55 11.63 -4.32 -6.35
N LYS A 56 10.44 -3.74 -6.28
CA LYS A 56 10.23 -2.38 -5.74
C LYS A 56 9.19 -2.36 -4.65
N LEU A 57 7.96 -2.77 -4.94
CA LEU A 57 6.83 -2.54 -4.01
C LEU A 57 6.99 -3.35 -2.71
N ILE A 58 7.17 -4.67 -2.80
CA ILE A 58 7.29 -5.52 -1.62
C ILE A 58 8.57 -5.20 -0.82
N PRO A 59 9.76 -5.04 -1.45
CA PRO A 59 10.95 -4.60 -0.72
C PRO A 59 10.79 -3.23 -0.03
N ALA A 60 10.08 -2.28 -0.65
CA ALA A 60 9.80 -0.98 -0.05
C ALA A 60 8.88 -1.09 1.17
N LEU A 61 7.79 -1.86 1.06
CA LEU A 61 6.88 -2.13 2.19
C LEU A 61 7.59 -2.86 3.33
N TYR A 62 8.42 -3.85 3.02
CA TYR A 62 9.23 -4.54 4.01
C TYR A 62 10.21 -3.58 4.71
N THR A 63 10.84 -2.67 3.96
CA THR A 63 11.75 -1.65 4.52
C THR A 63 10.99 -0.70 5.45
N LEU A 64 9.78 -0.27 5.08
CA LEU A 64 8.90 0.54 5.94
C LEU A 64 8.47 -0.22 7.20
N ALA A 65 8.22 -1.52 7.09
CA ALA A 65 7.92 -2.38 8.24
C ALA A 65 9.13 -2.48 9.19
N ALA A 66 10.34 -2.67 8.64
CA ALA A 66 11.58 -2.72 9.41
C ALA A 66 11.90 -1.40 10.13
N ALA A 67 11.51 -0.27 9.53
CA ALA A 67 11.67 1.06 10.12
C ALA A 67 10.59 1.40 11.18
N GLY A 68 9.50 0.62 11.28
CA GLY A 68 8.37 0.91 12.16
C GLY A 68 7.47 2.05 11.68
N ASP A 69 7.52 2.35 10.37
CA ASP A 69 6.75 3.41 9.71
C ASP A 69 5.48 2.88 9.03
N LEU A 70 5.35 1.56 8.89
CA LEU A 70 4.16 0.90 8.36
C LEU A 70 3.04 0.88 9.43
N PRO A 71 1.79 1.22 9.10
CA PRO A 71 0.67 1.10 10.03
C PRO A 71 0.39 -0.38 10.33
N ALA A 72 0.09 -0.71 11.59
CA ALA A 72 -0.08 -2.09 12.05
C ALA A 72 -1.23 -2.85 11.39
N GLY A 73 -2.22 -2.16 10.84
CA GLY A 73 -3.37 -2.78 10.16
C GLY A 73 -3.22 -2.89 8.64
N LEU A 74 -2.04 -2.61 8.07
CA LEU A 74 -1.85 -2.73 6.62
C LEU A 74 -2.21 -4.14 6.18
N ARG A 75 -2.98 -4.24 5.10
CA ARG A 75 -3.19 -5.49 4.35
C ARG A 75 -2.73 -5.32 2.93
N VAL A 76 -2.20 -6.38 2.33
CA VAL A 76 -1.78 -6.38 0.92
C VAL A 76 -2.50 -7.52 0.21
N VAL A 77 -3.20 -7.21 -0.88
CA VAL A 77 -3.84 -8.20 -1.74
C VAL A 77 -3.19 -8.13 -3.11
N GLY A 78 -2.46 -9.18 -3.49
CA GLY A 78 -1.90 -9.30 -4.83
C GLY A 78 -2.93 -9.81 -5.83
N PHE A 79 -3.19 -9.08 -6.90
CA PHE A 79 -4.08 -9.48 -7.98
C PHE A 79 -3.28 -9.90 -9.21
N ALA A 80 -3.41 -11.15 -9.66
CA ALA A 80 -2.79 -11.63 -10.89
C ALA A 80 -3.44 -12.90 -11.46
N ARG A 81 -3.20 -13.16 -12.74
CA ARG A 81 -3.82 -14.27 -13.48
C ARG A 81 -3.29 -15.67 -13.16
N ARG A 82 -2.03 -15.78 -12.72
CA ARG A 82 -1.39 -17.10 -12.52
C ARG A 82 -2.03 -17.78 -11.32
N GLU A 83 -2.34 -19.05 -11.43
CA GLU A 83 -2.79 -19.84 -10.30
C GLU A 83 -1.66 -19.98 -9.27
N LYS A 84 -1.95 -19.53 -8.05
CA LYS A 84 -1.07 -19.63 -6.88
C LYS A 84 -1.92 -19.62 -5.62
N THR A 85 -1.48 -20.36 -4.62
CA THR A 85 -1.91 -20.19 -3.24
C THR A 85 -1.25 -18.97 -2.60
N ASP A 86 -1.80 -18.51 -1.48
CA ASP A 86 -1.19 -17.45 -0.67
C ASP A 86 0.25 -17.82 -0.26
N ASP A 87 0.49 -19.07 0.10
CA ASP A 87 1.81 -19.54 0.57
C ASP A 87 2.84 -19.59 -0.57
N GLU A 88 2.45 -20.06 -1.76
CA GLU A 88 3.31 -20.00 -2.95
C GLU A 88 3.64 -18.56 -3.36
N PHE A 89 2.66 -17.66 -3.22
CA PHE A 89 2.88 -16.24 -3.49
C PHE A 89 3.87 -15.64 -2.49
N ARG A 90 3.65 -15.84 -1.18
CA ARG A 90 4.53 -15.37 -0.10
C ARG A 90 5.95 -15.92 -0.23
N ALA A 91 6.11 -17.22 -0.50
CA ALA A 91 7.43 -17.84 -0.67
C ALA A 91 8.21 -17.21 -1.86
N GLY A 92 7.52 -16.91 -2.96
CA GLY A 92 8.11 -16.21 -4.10
C GLY A 92 8.52 -14.77 -3.78
N LEU A 93 7.73 -14.05 -2.97
CA LEU A 93 8.08 -12.72 -2.49
C LEU A 93 9.30 -12.76 -1.56
N GLU A 94 9.32 -13.72 -0.64
CA GLU A 94 10.38 -13.88 0.36
C GLU A 94 11.75 -14.06 -0.29
N LYS A 95 11.83 -14.99 -1.24
CA LYS A 95 13.06 -15.31 -1.96
C LYS A 95 13.68 -14.06 -2.57
N LEU A 96 12.89 -13.28 -3.31
CA LEU A 96 13.39 -12.06 -3.97
C LEU A 96 13.64 -10.93 -2.96
N ASN A 97 12.84 -10.84 -1.90
CA ASN A 97 13.04 -9.84 -0.84
C ASN A 97 14.40 -10.04 -0.14
N ARG A 98 14.81 -11.29 0.10
CA ARG A 98 16.14 -11.63 0.65
C ARG A 98 17.30 -11.14 -0.21
N GLU A 99 17.14 -11.18 -1.53
CA GLU A 99 18.18 -10.79 -2.48
C GLU A 99 18.28 -9.26 -2.64
N ILE A 100 17.18 -8.52 -2.44
CA ILE A 100 17.07 -7.11 -2.83
C ILE A 100 17.23 -6.15 -1.66
N VAL A 101 16.74 -6.50 -0.47
CA VAL A 101 16.70 -5.56 0.67
C VAL A 101 18.10 -5.24 1.18
N ARG A 102 18.47 -3.96 1.05
CA ARG A 102 19.70 -3.40 1.61
C ARG A 102 19.55 -3.29 3.12
N GLY A 103 20.43 -3.94 3.87
CA GLY A 103 20.32 -4.05 5.34
C GLY A 103 19.91 -5.44 5.84
N GLY A 104 19.61 -6.37 4.92
CA GLY A 104 19.39 -7.78 5.21
C GLY A 104 17.94 -8.14 5.52
N HIS A 105 17.65 -9.43 5.36
CA HIS A 105 16.35 -10.03 5.66
C HIS A 105 16.31 -10.54 7.10
N GLN A 106 15.21 -10.31 7.80
CA GLN A 106 15.01 -10.71 9.19
C GLN A 106 13.78 -11.63 9.29
N GLU A 107 14.01 -12.90 9.62
CA GLU A 107 12.94 -13.91 9.74
C GLU A 107 11.80 -13.46 10.66
N LYS A 108 12.17 -12.90 11.82
CA LYS A 108 11.23 -12.45 12.86
C LYS A 108 10.32 -11.31 12.39
N LEU A 109 10.75 -10.54 11.40
CA LEU A 109 9.95 -9.48 10.78
C LEU A 109 9.15 -10.02 9.59
N TRP A 110 9.75 -10.90 8.80
CA TRP A 110 9.10 -11.46 7.63
C TRP A 110 7.85 -12.26 7.97
N GLU A 111 7.90 -13.10 9.00
CA GLU A 111 6.74 -13.92 9.39
C GLU A 111 5.47 -13.09 9.65
N PRO A 112 5.45 -12.06 10.52
CA PRO A 112 4.26 -11.23 10.69
C PRO A 112 3.94 -10.37 9.46
N PHE A 113 4.95 -9.88 8.73
CA PHE A 113 4.74 -9.08 7.52
C PHE A 113 4.06 -9.88 6.41
N SER A 114 4.56 -11.08 6.10
CA SER A 114 4.02 -11.96 5.06
C SER A 114 2.58 -12.41 5.34
N ARG A 115 2.19 -12.55 6.61
CA ARG A 115 0.79 -12.83 7.01
C ARG A 115 -0.18 -11.70 6.68
N SER A 116 0.30 -10.47 6.49
CA SER A 116 -0.52 -9.36 5.99
C SER A 116 -0.76 -9.40 4.48
N ILE A 117 -0.08 -10.32 3.77
CA ILE A 117 -0.11 -10.44 2.32
C ILE A 117 -0.98 -11.64 1.93
N GLU A 118 -1.90 -11.40 1.01
CA GLU A 118 -2.87 -12.34 0.48
C GLU A 118 -2.85 -12.29 -1.06
N TYR A 119 -3.26 -13.36 -1.73
CA TYR A 119 -3.28 -13.49 -3.18
C TYR A 119 -4.69 -13.72 -3.73
N HIS A 120 -5.07 -12.93 -4.72
CA HIS A 120 -6.34 -13.01 -5.43
C HIS A 120 -6.08 -13.37 -6.90
N GLN A 121 -6.41 -14.60 -7.27
CA GLN A 121 -6.30 -15.05 -8.65
C GLN A 121 -7.51 -14.55 -9.47
N SER A 122 -7.23 -13.81 -10.54
CA SER A 122 -8.22 -13.38 -11.53
C SER A 122 -7.52 -12.71 -12.73
N GLU A 123 -8.26 -12.54 -13.84
CA GLU A 123 -7.82 -11.81 -15.03
C GLU A 123 -8.32 -10.35 -14.99
N PHE A 124 -7.62 -9.44 -15.68
CA PHE A 124 -8.01 -8.02 -15.64
C PHE A 124 -9.38 -7.76 -16.30
N GLN A 125 -9.79 -8.64 -17.22
CA GLN A 125 -11.06 -8.61 -17.93
C GLN A 125 -12.18 -9.43 -17.25
N ASP A 126 -11.90 -10.12 -16.14
CA ASP A 126 -12.85 -11.00 -15.45
C ASP A 126 -13.73 -10.20 -14.47
N ALA A 127 -14.88 -9.72 -14.94
CA ALA A 127 -15.82 -8.96 -14.11
C ALA A 127 -16.29 -9.68 -12.84
N GLU A 128 -16.52 -11.00 -12.90
CA GLU A 128 -16.87 -11.78 -11.71
C GLU A 128 -15.71 -11.86 -10.71
N GLY A 129 -14.48 -11.83 -11.22
CA GLY A 129 -13.26 -11.70 -10.45
C GLY A 129 -13.20 -10.47 -9.57
N TYR A 130 -13.68 -9.33 -10.05
CA TYR A 130 -13.78 -8.10 -9.24
C TYR A 130 -14.91 -8.19 -8.21
N GLN A 131 -15.99 -8.93 -8.49
CA GLN A 131 -17.02 -9.21 -7.48
C GLN A 131 -16.49 -10.13 -6.37
N ARG A 132 -15.67 -11.12 -6.71
CA ARG A 132 -14.94 -11.95 -5.73
C ARG A 132 -13.96 -11.09 -4.92
N LEU A 133 -13.22 -10.20 -5.58
CA LEU A 133 -12.30 -9.27 -4.91
C LEU A 133 -13.05 -8.39 -3.91
N ARG A 134 -14.20 -7.82 -4.29
CA ARG A 134 -15.04 -7.03 -3.39
C ARG A 134 -15.42 -7.78 -2.12
N ARG A 135 -15.91 -9.00 -2.25
CA ARG A 135 -16.27 -9.83 -1.09
C ARG A 135 -15.07 -10.03 -0.16
N ARG A 136 -13.90 -10.35 -0.72
CA ARG A 136 -12.67 -10.50 0.06
C ARG A 136 -12.27 -9.22 0.80
N LEU A 137 -12.35 -8.07 0.13
CA LEU A 137 -12.04 -6.78 0.77
C LEU A 137 -13.06 -6.44 1.87
N ASP A 138 -14.34 -6.75 1.67
CA ASP A 138 -15.37 -6.56 2.69
C ASP A 138 -15.15 -7.49 3.90
N GLU A 139 -14.67 -8.72 3.69
CA GLU A 139 -14.26 -9.63 4.75
C GLU A 139 -13.04 -9.11 5.52
N ILE A 140 -12.05 -8.52 4.84
CA ILE A 140 -10.91 -7.88 5.49
C ILE A 140 -11.37 -6.71 6.37
N ASP A 141 -12.28 -5.87 5.86
CA ASP A 141 -12.84 -4.74 6.60
C ASP A 141 -13.62 -5.22 7.84
N ALA A 142 -14.45 -6.26 7.70
CA ALA A 142 -15.19 -6.86 8.81
C ALA A 142 -14.27 -7.44 9.91
N ASN A 143 -13.06 -7.85 9.55
CA ASN A 143 -12.04 -8.38 10.46
C ASN A 143 -11.09 -7.30 11.01
N GLY A 144 -11.53 -6.05 11.05
CA GLY A 144 -10.79 -4.92 11.63
C GLY A 144 -9.92 -4.15 10.64
N GLY A 145 -10.12 -4.35 9.33
CA GLY A 145 -9.59 -3.46 8.31
C GLY A 145 -10.15 -2.04 8.44
N SER A 146 -9.44 -1.04 7.92
CA SER A 146 -9.83 0.37 8.08
C SER A 146 -10.92 0.83 7.10
N GLY A 147 -11.28 0.02 6.11
CA GLY A 147 -12.11 0.45 4.98
C GLY A 147 -11.37 1.32 3.95
N ASN A 148 -10.15 1.80 4.27
CA ASN A 148 -9.31 2.52 3.31
C ASN A 148 -8.73 1.55 2.28
N ARG A 149 -8.86 1.86 0.99
CA ARG A 149 -8.42 1.01 -0.12
C ARG A 149 -7.50 1.77 -1.06
N LEU A 150 -6.32 1.22 -1.30
CA LEU A 150 -5.34 1.76 -2.23
C LEU A 150 -5.12 0.75 -3.36
N TYR A 151 -5.45 1.12 -4.59
CA TYR A 151 -5.26 0.28 -5.77
C TYR A 151 -4.00 0.71 -6.52
N TYR A 152 -3.00 -0.16 -6.59
CA TYR A 152 -1.75 0.09 -7.30
C TYR A 152 -1.73 -0.68 -8.62
N LEU A 153 -1.72 0.03 -9.75
CA LEU A 153 -1.71 -0.58 -11.08
C LEU A 153 -0.27 -0.85 -11.51
N ALA A 154 0.31 -1.94 -10.99
CA ALA A 154 1.64 -2.45 -11.37
C ALA A 154 1.57 -3.39 -12.59
N SER A 155 0.71 -3.06 -13.56
CA SER A 155 0.47 -3.78 -14.81
C SER A 155 0.98 -2.97 -16.02
N ALA A 156 0.95 -3.57 -17.21
CA ALA A 156 1.20 -2.82 -18.43
C ALA A 156 0.08 -1.78 -18.67
N PRO A 157 0.38 -0.62 -19.31
CA PRO A 157 -0.58 0.47 -19.50
C PRO A 157 -1.83 0.09 -20.29
N GLU A 158 -1.70 -0.86 -21.22
CA GLU A 158 -2.81 -1.39 -22.02
C GLU A 158 -3.95 -1.99 -21.18
N TYR A 159 -3.68 -2.36 -19.92
CA TYR A 159 -4.68 -2.94 -19.01
C TYR A 159 -5.32 -1.92 -18.05
N PHE A 160 -4.88 -0.65 -18.04
CA PHE A 160 -5.39 0.33 -17.09
C PHE A 160 -6.88 0.60 -17.27
N ASP A 161 -7.33 0.75 -18.52
CA ASP A 161 -8.74 0.99 -18.86
C ASP A 161 -9.63 -0.17 -18.37
N ASP A 162 -9.22 -1.41 -18.61
CA ASP A 162 -9.91 -2.61 -18.13
C ASP A 162 -10.00 -2.60 -16.60
N ILE A 163 -8.86 -2.41 -15.91
CA ILE A 163 -8.82 -2.46 -14.44
C ILE A 163 -9.73 -1.39 -13.83
N LEU A 164 -9.63 -0.15 -14.31
CA LEU A 164 -10.42 0.98 -13.79
C LEU A 164 -11.92 0.79 -14.03
N THR A 165 -12.28 0.35 -15.25
CA THR A 165 -13.69 0.08 -15.60
C THR A 165 -14.29 -1.00 -14.70
N HIS A 166 -13.56 -2.08 -14.44
CA HIS A 166 -14.05 -3.18 -13.61
C HIS A 166 -14.04 -2.85 -12.10
N LEU A 167 -13.09 -2.04 -11.63
CA LEU A 167 -13.12 -1.49 -10.26
C LEU A 167 -14.42 -0.69 -10.04
N ARG A 168 -14.73 0.22 -10.97
CA ARG A 168 -15.97 0.99 -10.94
C ARG A 168 -17.21 0.10 -11.03
N GLY A 169 -17.24 -0.81 -12.00
CA GLY A 169 -18.37 -1.73 -12.22
C GLY A 169 -18.66 -2.65 -11.02
N ALA A 170 -17.65 -2.96 -10.21
CA ALA A 170 -17.82 -3.71 -8.97
C ALA A 170 -18.18 -2.86 -7.75
N GLY A 171 -18.19 -1.52 -7.88
CA GLY A 171 -18.36 -0.59 -6.76
C GLY A 171 -17.15 -0.55 -5.82
N LEU A 172 -15.96 -0.91 -6.33
CA LEU A 172 -14.73 -0.96 -5.53
C LEU A 172 -14.07 0.42 -5.37
N SER A 173 -14.28 1.32 -6.33
CA SER A 173 -13.76 2.69 -6.29
C SER A 173 -14.71 3.69 -5.62
N GLU A 174 -15.95 3.29 -5.33
CA GLU A 174 -16.96 4.16 -4.72
C GLU A 174 -16.56 4.58 -3.28
N PRO A 175 -16.87 5.82 -2.86
CA PRO A 175 -16.69 6.25 -1.48
C PRO A 175 -17.50 5.38 -0.52
N ARG A 176 -16.87 4.89 0.55
CA ARG A 176 -17.54 4.14 1.61
C ARG A 176 -17.94 5.06 2.76
N GLU A 177 -18.92 4.66 3.57
CA GLU A 177 -19.31 5.41 4.78
C GLU A 177 -18.13 5.64 5.73
N SER A 178 -17.21 4.67 5.80
CA SER A 178 -15.93 4.78 6.49
C SER A 178 -14.79 4.44 5.54
N GLY A 179 -13.90 5.42 5.33
CA GLY A 179 -12.64 5.25 4.60
C GLY A 179 -12.63 5.87 3.21
N TRP A 180 -11.46 5.84 2.57
CA TRP A 180 -11.23 6.37 1.23
C TRP A 180 -10.84 5.28 0.23
N SER A 181 -11.11 5.51 -1.04
CA SER A 181 -10.61 4.71 -2.17
C SER A 181 -9.68 5.57 -3.02
N ARG A 182 -8.48 5.08 -3.33
CA ARG A 182 -7.48 5.79 -4.14
C ARG A 182 -6.83 4.84 -5.13
N VAL A 183 -6.45 5.37 -6.29
CA VAL A 183 -5.74 4.62 -7.33
C VAL A 183 -4.39 5.27 -7.61
N VAL A 184 -3.34 4.45 -7.71
CA VAL A 184 -2.00 4.83 -8.18
C VAL A 184 -1.78 4.18 -9.54
N VAL A 185 -1.53 5.02 -10.54
CA VAL A 185 -1.32 4.60 -11.92
C VAL A 185 0.15 4.84 -12.28
N GLU A 186 0.80 3.80 -12.81
CA GLU A 186 2.17 3.90 -13.29
C GLU A 186 2.25 4.61 -14.65
N LYS A 187 3.42 5.18 -14.94
CA LYS A 187 3.71 5.71 -16.27
C LYS A 187 3.98 4.57 -17.27
N PRO A 188 3.75 4.77 -18.58
CA PRO A 188 3.27 5.99 -19.24
C PRO A 188 1.77 6.26 -19.05
N PHE A 189 1.41 7.54 -18.94
CA PHE A 189 0.04 8.02 -18.84
C PHE A 189 -0.51 8.38 -20.23
N GLY A 190 -0.79 7.35 -21.03
CA GLY A 190 -0.96 7.50 -22.47
C GLY A 190 0.39 7.68 -23.20
N THR A 191 0.41 7.38 -24.49
CA THR A 191 1.60 7.52 -25.35
C THR A 191 1.49 8.73 -26.29
N ASP A 192 0.31 9.33 -26.36
CA ASP A 192 0.00 10.56 -27.08
C ASP A 192 -1.09 11.36 -26.35
N LEU A 193 -1.39 12.57 -26.83
CA LEU A 193 -2.40 13.44 -26.22
C LEU A 193 -3.81 12.81 -26.21
N PRO A 194 -4.30 12.18 -27.31
CA PRO A 194 -5.59 11.48 -27.30
C PRO A 194 -5.69 10.38 -26.23
N THR A 195 -4.72 9.49 -26.15
CA THR A 195 -4.71 8.37 -25.19
C THR A 195 -4.59 8.86 -23.75
N ALA A 196 -3.77 9.88 -23.49
CA ALA A 196 -3.68 10.50 -22.16
C ALA A 196 -5.02 11.13 -21.72
N ARG A 197 -5.73 11.82 -22.63
CA ARG A 197 -7.05 12.39 -22.36
C ARG A 197 -8.14 11.33 -22.17
N GLN A 198 -8.03 10.18 -22.82
CA GLN A 198 -8.92 9.05 -22.60
C GLN A 198 -8.72 8.47 -21.19
N LEU A 199 -7.48 8.12 -20.84
CA LEU A 199 -7.16 7.57 -19.52
C LEU A 199 -7.58 8.53 -18.40
N ASN A 200 -7.35 9.84 -18.57
CA ASN A 200 -7.78 10.84 -17.59
C ASN A 200 -9.30 10.88 -17.40
N ARG A 201 -10.09 10.68 -18.47
CA ARG A 201 -11.56 10.61 -18.37
C ARG A 201 -11.99 9.37 -17.59
N ILE A 202 -11.41 8.22 -17.90
CA ILE A 202 -11.72 6.97 -17.20
C ILE A 202 -11.39 7.07 -15.71
N ILE A 203 -10.23 7.63 -15.36
CA ILE A 203 -9.84 7.87 -13.97
C ILE A 203 -10.80 8.83 -13.27
N ALA A 204 -11.23 9.90 -13.93
CA ALA A 204 -12.18 10.84 -13.36
C ALA A 204 -13.58 10.23 -13.12
N ASP A 205 -13.94 9.23 -13.93
CA ASP A 205 -15.21 8.50 -13.82
C ASP A 205 -15.14 7.30 -12.86
N THR A 206 -13.94 6.91 -12.41
CA THR A 206 -13.68 5.76 -11.51
C THR A 206 -13.76 6.19 -10.06
#